data_AF-A0A7Z0AVR7-F1
#
_entry.id   AF-A0A7Z0AVR7-F1
#
_cell.length_a   1.000
_cell.length_b   1.000
_cell.length_c   1.000
_cell.angle_alpha   90.00
_cell.angle_beta   90.00
_cell.angle_gamma   90.00
#
_symmetry.space_group_name_H-M   'P 1'
#
loop_
_entity.id
_entity.type
_entity.pdbx_description
1 polymer ?
#
loop_
_entity_poly.entity_id
_entity_poly.type
_entity_poly.pdbx_seq_one_letter_code
_entity_poly.pdbx_strand_id
1 'polypeptide(L)'
;MTTPTRYPALPPTYRKVLKARRLVVLYFFNEHCGACVFAGPVFLDIAKPFRPWMDIFMLNTAQSCRHPDVTGTPTVLFYKEGVLIKKLKGIGSEKSLQQDFTQFLGKTRHPAAPRKPTHDLNWLRHTLSTLCTIPRAKRWNFS
;
A
#
# COMPACT_ATOMS: atom_id res chain seq x y z
N MET A 1 -16.68 -1.37 -25.04
CA MET A 1 -16.42 -0.50 -23.86
C MET A 1 -16.77 -1.32 -22.62
N THR A 2 -15.79 -1.64 -21.77
CA THR A 2 -16.02 -2.48 -20.57
C THR A 2 -16.48 -1.57 -19.43
N THR A 3 -17.73 -1.71 -18.99
CA THR A 3 -18.23 -1.00 -17.81
C THR A 3 -17.39 -1.38 -16.59
N PRO A 4 -16.88 -0.42 -15.80
CA PRO A 4 -16.11 -0.74 -14.60
C PRO A 4 -16.97 -1.55 -13.62
N THR A 5 -16.43 -2.65 -13.10
CA THR A 5 -17.14 -3.48 -12.13
C THR A 5 -17.46 -2.66 -10.89
N ARG A 6 -18.74 -2.57 -10.53
CA ARG A 6 -19.17 -1.97 -9.27
C ARG A 6 -18.82 -2.91 -8.11
N TYR A 7 -18.29 -2.38 -7.01
CA TYR A 7 -17.89 -3.19 -5.85
C TYR A 7 -18.94 -4.15 -5.26
N PRO A 8 -20.27 -3.95 -5.35
CA PRO A 8 -21.23 -4.90 -4.80
C PRO A 8 -21.16 -6.28 -5.47
N ALA A 9 -20.69 -6.33 -6.72
CA ALA A 9 -20.53 -7.55 -7.50
C ALA A 9 -19.22 -8.31 -7.20
N LEU A 10 -18.35 -7.78 -6.32
CA LEU A 10 -17.09 -8.42 -5.96
C LEU A 10 -17.26 -9.41 -4.80
N PRO A 11 -16.38 -10.42 -4.70
CA PRO A 11 -16.31 -11.32 -3.54
C PRO A 11 -16.30 -10.56 -2.20
N PRO A 12 -16.91 -11.14 -1.13
CA PRO A 12 -17.02 -10.49 0.18
C PRO A 12 -15.68 -9.99 0.75
N THR A 13 -14.59 -10.69 0.47
CA THR A 13 -13.23 -10.32 0.89
C THR A 13 -12.83 -8.95 0.36
N TYR A 14 -13.08 -8.66 -0.92
CA TYR A 14 -12.78 -7.36 -1.51
C TYR A 14 -13.72 -6.27 -1.03
N ARG A 15 -15.01 -6.60 -0.84
CA ARG A 15 -16.03 -5.64 -0.37
C ARG A 15 -15.67 -5.00 0.97
N LYS A 16 -15.07 -5.77 1.89
CA LYS A 16 -14.63 -5.25 3.20
C LYS A 16 -13.57 -4.18 3.07
N VAL A 17 -12.57 -4.41 2.22
CA VAL A 17 -11.45 -3.48 1.98
C VAL A 17 -11.92 -2.24 1.22
N LEU A 18 -12.76 -2.44 0.19
CA LEU A 18 -13.22 -1.37 -0.69
C LEU A 18 -14.28 -0.44 -0.07
N LYS A 19 -14.84 -0.79 1.10
CA LYS A 19 -15.73 0.07 1.88
C LYS A 19 -14.97 1.22 2.58
N ALA A 20 -13.64 1.17 2.62
CA ALA A 20 -12.83 2.22 3.22
C ALA A 20 -13.05 3.57 2.52
N ARG A 21 -12.99 4.66 3.29
CA ARG A 21 -12.99 6.04 2.77
C ARG A 21 -11.66 6.43 2.09
N ARG A 22 -10.64 5.59 2.26
CA ARG A 22 -9.29 5.81 1.72
C ARG A 22 -9.21 5.27 0.29
N LEU A 23 -8.25 5.77 -0.47
CA LEU A 23 -7.93 5.19 -1.78
C LEU A 23 -7.35 3.79 -1.56
N VAL A 24 -7.85 2.81 -2.30
CA VAL A 24 -7.37 1.43 -2.21
C VAL A 24 -6.67 1.08 -3.51
N VAL A 25 -5.44 0.58 -3.42
CA VAL A 25 -4.65 0.10 -4.56
C VAL A 25 -4.43 -1.39 -4.41
N LEU A 26 -4.86 -2.17 -5.40
CA LEU A 26 -4.70 -3.62 -5.44
C LEU A 26 -3.71 -3.99 -6.56
N TYR A 27 -2.57 -4.56 -6.20
CA TYR A 27 -1.57 -5.10 -7.12
C TYR A 27 -1.71 -6.62 -7.18
N PHE A 28 -2.17 -7.15 -8.32
CA PHE A 28 -2.33 -8.57 -8.55
C PHE A 28 -1.09 -9.15 -9.23
N PHE A 29 -0.49 -10.18 -8.63
CA PHE A 29 0.68 -10.88 -9.15
C PHE A 29 0.52 -12.39 -9.12
N ASN A 30 1.49 -13.09 -9.69
CA ASN A 30 1.63 -14.53 -9.61
C ASN A 30 3.11 -14.88 -9.47
N GLU A 31 3.44 -15.97 -8.79
CA GLU A 31 4.82 -16.45 -8.62
C GLU A 31 5.40 -16.98 -9.95
N HIS A 32 4.56 -17.50 -10.84
CA HIS A 32 4.96 -18.00 -12.16
C HIS A 32 4.83 -16.94 -13.27
N CYS A 33 5.03 -15.66 -12.93
CA CYS A 33 4.90 -14.55 -13.85
C CYS A 33 6.25 -13.82 -14.00
N GLY A 34 6.93 -14.01 -15.13
CA GLY A 34 8.23 -13.38 -15.39
C GLY A 34 8.20 -11.84 -15.33
N ALA A 35 7.13 -11.23 -15.83
CA ALA A 35 6.95 -9.77 -15.75
C ALA A 35 6.78 -9.27 -14.30
N CYS A 36 6.25 -10.10 -13.41
CA CYS A 36 5.99 -9.75 -12.02
C CYS A 36 7.28 -9.65 -11.19
N VAL A 37 8.34 -10.37 -11.60
CA VAL A 37 9.67 -10.35 -10.96
C VAL A 37 10.25 -8.94 -10.97
N PHE A 38 10.17 -8.25 -12.11
CA PHE A 38 10.66 -6.87 -12.26
C PHE A 38 9.64 -5.85 -11.74
N ALA A 39 8.35 -6.11 -11.94
CA ALA A 39 7.31 -5.14 -11.63
C ALA A 39 7.03 -4.99 -10.13
N GLY A 40 7.16 -6.07 -9.35
CA GLY A 40 6.88 -6.07 -7.92
C GLY A 40 7.74 -5.08 -7.13
N PRO A 41 9.08 -5.13 -7.25
CA PRO A 41 9.97 -4.19 -6.57
C PRO A 41 9.71 -2.73 -6.96
N VAL A 42 9.58 -2.45 -8.25
CA VAL A 42 9.31 -1.08 -8.76
C VAL A 42 7.98 -0.55 -8.22
N PHE A 43 6.94 -1.37 -8.22
CA PHE A 43 5.65 -0.99 -7.65
C PHE A 43 5.79 -0.69 -6.15
N LEU A 44 6.51 -1.51 -5.40
CA LEU A 44 6.71 -1.32 -3.96
C LEU A 44 7.45 -0.03 -3.64
N ASP A 45 8.50 0.30 -4.38
CA ASP A 45 9.30 1.51 -4.17
C ASP A 45 8.47 2.78 -4.42
N ILE A 46 7.69 2.79 -5.51
CA ILE A 46 6.77 3.89 -5.81
C ILE A 46 5.66 3.97 -4.78
N ALA A 47 5.07 2.85 -4.37
CA ALA A 47 3.95 2.78 -3.44
C ALA A 47 4.33 3.15 -1.99
N LYS A 48 5.57 2.88 -1.58
CA LYS A 48 6.07 3.07 -0.21
C LYS A 48 5.78 4.46 0.37
N PRO A 49 6.09 5.58 -0.29
CA PRO A 49 5.75 6.90 0.23
C PRO A 49 4.25 7.07 0.42
N PHE A 50 3.39 6.47 -0.41
CA PHE A 50 1.93 6.72 -0.42
C PHE A 50 1.11 5.97 0.64
N ARG A 51 1.70 5.00 1.34
CA ARG A 51 1.04 4.20 2.40
C ARG A 51 0.28 5.03 3.47
N PRO A 52 0.75 6.22 3.90
CA PRO A 52 0.01 7.03 4.88
C PRO A 52 -1.35 7.53 4.39
N TRP A 53 -1.58 7.62 3.07
CA TRP A 53 -2.83 8.15 2.49
C TRP A 53 -3.67 7.12 1.74
N MET A 54 -3.08 5.96 1.38
CA MET A 54 -3.72 4.92 0.57
C MET A 54 -3.52 3.56 1.21
N ASP A 55 -4.50 2.67 1.06
CA ASP A 55 -4.38 1.27 1.49
C ASP A 55 -3.92 0.44 0.30
N ILE A 56 -2.71 -0.11 0.39
CA ILE A 56 -2.02 -0.75 -0.73
C ILE A 56 -1.85 -2.24 -0.41
N PHE A 57 -2.38 -3.10 -1.29
CA PHE A 57 -2.37 -4.55 -1.12
C PHE A 57 -1.69 -5.22 -2.31
N MET A 58 -0.76 -6.13 -2.03
CA MET A 58 -0.22 -7.06 -3.03
C MET A 58 -0.92 -8.41 -2.85
N LEU A 59 -1.53 -8.91 -3.92
CA LEU A 59 -2.39 -10.08 -3.91
C LEU A 59 -1.86 -11.13 -4.90
N ASN A 60 -1.55 -12.32 -4.40
CA ASN A 60 -1.24 -13.45 -5.25
C ASN A 60 -2.55 -14.00 -5.86
N THR A 61 -2.63 -14.02 -7.18
CA THR A 61 -3.79 -14.52 -7.93
C THR A 61 -4.08 -16.00 -7.75
N ALA A 62 -3.08 -16.81 -7.35
CA ALA A 62 -3.27 -18.23 -7.02
C ALA A 62 -3.93 -18.44 -5.64
N GLN A 63 -3.76 -17.49 -4.72
CA GLN A 63 -4.25 -17.58 -3.34
C GLN A 63 -5.50 -16.73 -3.08
N SER A 64 -5.80 -15.78 -3.97
CA SER A 64 -6.91 -14.84 -3.82
C SER A 64 -8.08 -15.21 -4.74
N CYS A 65 -9.29 -14.81 -4.35
CA CYS A 65 -10.48 -15.01 -5.17
C CYS A 65 -10.31 -14.32 -6.53
N ARG A 66 -10.81 -14.94 -7.60
CA ARG A 66 -10.73 -14.33 -8.93
C ARG A 66 -11.44 -12.99 -8.96
N HIS A 67 -10.74 -11.96 -9.42
CA HIS A 67 -11.29 -10.62 -9.61
C HIS A 67 -11.72 -10.44 -11.08
N PRO A 68 -12.94 -9.99 -11.39
CA PRO A 68 -13.46 -9.91 -12.77
C PRO A 68 -12.62 -8.99 -13.67
N ASP A 69 -12.11 -7.89 -13.12
CA ASP A 69 -11.22 -6.98 -13.85
C ASP A 69 -9.77 -7.46 -13.97
N VAL A 70 -9.40 -8.62 -13.41
CA VAL A 70 -8.03 -9.13 -13.50
C VAL A 70 -7.99 -10.29 -14.50
N THR A 71 -7.52 -9.98 -15.70
CA THR A 71 -7.37 -10.97 -16.78
C THR A 71 -5.97 -11.57 -16.84
N GLY A 72 -4.98 -10.94 -16.20
CA GLY A 72 -3.59 -11.38 -16.19
C GLY A 72 -2.77 -10.58 -15.19
N THR A 73 -1.52 -10.98 -14.98
CA THR A 73 -0.60 -10.37 -14.03
C THR A 73 0.65 -9.83 -14.74
N PRO A 74 1.26 -8.72 -14.27
CA PRO A 74 0.80 -7.90 -13.16
C PRO A 74 -0.37 -6.98 -13.56
N THR A 75 -1.32 -6.76 -12.66
CA THR A 75 -2.44 -5.80 -12.87
C THR A 75 -2.60 -4.93 -11.64
N VAL A 76 -2.74 -3.61 -11.83
CA VAL A 76 -2.97 -2.65 -10.74
C VAL A 76 -4.38 -2.07 -10.87
N LEU A 77 -5.15 -2.16 -9.80
CA LEU A 77 -6.49 -1.56 -9.72
C LEU A 77 -6.50 -0.46 -8.67
N PHE A 78 -7.01 0.71 -9.05
CA PHE A 78 -7.23 1.83 -8.15
C PHE A 78 -8.71 1.96 -7.87
N TYR A 79 -9.05 2.02 -6.59
CA TYR A 79 -10.41 2.22 -6.11
C TYR A 79 -10.50 3.47 -5.25
N LYS A 80 -11.59 4.21 -5.44
CA LYS A 80 -11.99 5.32 -4.58
C LYS A 80 -13.45 5.15 -4.22
N GLU A 81 -13.75 5.12 -2.92
CA GLU A 81 -15.14 5.01 -2.43
C GLU A 81 -15.88 3.79 -3.02
N GLY A 82 -15.17 2.66 -3.17
CA GLY A 82 -15.70 1.45 -3.78
C GLY A 82 -15.85 1.49 -5.30
N VAL A 83 -15.50 2.58 -5.97
CA VAL A 83 -15.57 2.68 -7.44
C VAL A 83 -14.18 2.44 -8.03
N LEU A 84 -14.09 1.57 -9.04
CA LEU A 84 -12.87 1.38 -9.81
C LEU A 84 -12.64 2.63 -10.67
N ILE A 85 -11.59 3.39 -10.35
CA ILE A 85 -11.26 4.65 -11.05
C ILE A 85 -10.23 4.45 -12.15
N LYS A 86 -9.34 3.47 -12.00
CA LYS A 86 -8.27 3.20 -12.97
C LYS A 86 -7.86 1.73 -12.88
N LYS A 87 -7.60 1.15 -14.04
CA LYS A 87 -7.02 -0.18 -14.20
C LYS A 87 -5.79 -0.08 -15.08
N LEU A 88 -4.67 -0.62 -14.59
CA LEU A 88 -3.43 -0.75 -15.34
C LEU A 88 -3.16 -2.23 -15.62
N LYS A 89 -3.00 -2.56 -16.90
CA LYS A 89 -2.46 -3.87 -17.32
C LYS A 89 -0.94 -3.73 -17.32
N GLY A 90 -0.28 -4.24 -16.29
CA GLY A 90 1.13 -3.98 -16.01
C GLY A 90 1.36 -2.73 -15.16
N ILE A 91 2.63 -2.44 -14.90
CA ILE A 91 3.06 -1.25 -14.13
C ILE A 91 3.51 -0.07 -15.01
N GLY A 92 3.63 -0.28 -16.33
CA GLY A 92 4.11 0.76 -17.26
C GLY A 92 5.52 1.25 -16.91
N SER A 93 5.74 2.56 -17.07
CA SER A 93 6.96 3.23 -16.61
C SER A 93 6.82 3.69 -15.15
N GLU A 94 7.94 3.79 -14.43
CA GLU A 94 7.97 4.32 -13.07
C GLU A 94 7.32 5.71 -12.97
N LYS A 95 7.61 6.59 -13.95
CA LYS A 95 7.03 7.93 -14.03
C LYS A 95 5.51 7.90 -14.19
N SER A 96 4.98 7.08 -15.10
CA SER A 96 3.53 6.96 -15.31
C SER A 96 2.82 6.43 -14.08
N LEU A 97 3.41 5.41 -13.42
CA LEU A 97 2.83 4.84 -12.22
C LEU A 97 2.83 5.87 -11.08
N GLN A 98 3.94 6.60 -10.87
CA GLN A 98 4.00 7.68 -9.88
C GLN A 98 2.99 8.80 -10.15
N GLN A 99 2.76 9.13 -11.43
CA GLN A 99 1.72 10.09 -11.83
C GLN A 99 0.33 9.59 -11.48
N ASP A 100 0.00 8.32 -11.75
CA ASP A 100 -1.29 7.73 -11.39
C ASP A 100 -1.51 7.80 -9.85
N PHE A 101 -0.50 7.44 -9.05
CA PHE A 101 -0.57 7.56 -7.59
C PHE A 101 -0.82 9.02 -7.13
N THR A 102 -0.13 9.98 -7.73
CA THR A 102 -0.23 11.41 -7.38
C THR A 102 -1.58 11.99 -7.80
N GLN A 103 -2.08 11.62 -8.97
CA GLN A 103 -3.33 12.15 -9.54
C GLN A 103 -4.52 11.90 -8.62
N PHE A 104 -4.58 10.76 -7.95
CA PHE A 104 -5.75 10.37 -7.15
C PHE A 104 -5.74 10.92 -5.72
N LEU A 105 -4.59 11.36 -5.20
CA LEU A 105 -4.47 11.88 -3.82
C LEU A 105 -5.11 13.26 -3.61
N GLY A 106 -5.31 14.03 -4.69
CA GLY A 106 -5.86 15.38 -4.64
C GLY A 106 -4.89 16.42 -4.08
N LYS A 107 -5.18 17.70 -4.32
CA LYS A 107 -4.27 18.85 -4.09
C LYS A 107 -3.80 19.02 -2.63
N THR A 108 -4.54 18.48 -1.66
CA THR A 108 -4.31 18.70 -0.22
C THR A 108 -3.50 17.60 0.46
N ARG A 109 -3.25 16.47 -0.21
CA ARG A 109 -2.59 15.29 0.38
C ARG A 109 -1.39 14.88 -0.46
N HIS A 110 -0.47 15.82 -0.67
CA HIS A 110 0.82 15.46 -1.24
C HIS A 110 1.56 14.51 -0.32
N PRO A 111 2.32 13.56 -0.89
CA PRO A 111 3.13 12.69 -0.09
C PRO A 111 4.13 13.50 0.73
N ALA A 112 4.06 13.41 2.06
CA ALA A 112 5.18 13.73 2.91
C ALA A 112 6.37 12.90 2.42
N ALA A 113 7.41 13.58 1.92
CA ALA A 113 8.62 12.92 1.46
C ALA A 113 9.15 11.99 2.56
N PRO A 114 9.69 10.81 2.21
CA PRO A 114 10.31 9.93 3.21
C PRO A 114 11.40 10.73 3.95
N ARG A 115 11.16 10.99 5.24
CA ARG A 115 12.12 11.68 6.09
C ARG A 115 13.29 10.73 6.30
N LYS A 116 14.49 11.11 5.85
CA LYS A 116 15.71 10.38 6.22
C LYS A 116 15.84 10.44 7.75
N PRO A 117 16.20 9.34 8.43
CA PRO A 117 16.47 9.39 9.86
C PRO A 117 17.58 10.42 10.10
N THR A 118 17.31 11.42 10.94
CA THR A 118 18.26 12.49 11.27
C THR A 118 19.49 11.98 12.01
N HIS A 119 19.37 10.81 12.62
CA HIS A 119 20.40 10.21 13.45
C HIS A 119 20.66 8.76 13.05
N ASP A 120 21.92 8.35 13.14
CA ASP A 120 22.34 6.98 12.93
C ASP A 120 22.15 6.12 14.20
N LEU A 121 22.34 4.82 14.07
CA LEU A 121 22.19 3.88 15.20
C LEU A 121 23.21 4.13 16.31
N ASN A 122 24.40 4.64 15.98
CA ASN A 122 25.42 4.98 16.96
C ASN A 122 24.98 6.17 17.81
N TRP A 123 24.46 7.24 17.18
CA TRP A 123 23.87 8.37 17.91
C TRP A 123 22.70 7.94 18.80
N LEU A 124 21.81 7.07 18.31
CA LEU A 124 20.67 6.56 19.10
C LEU A 124 21.14 5.78 20.32
N ARG A 125 22.12 4.89 20.15
CA ARG A 125 22.69 4.10 21.24
C ARG A 125 23.33 4.99 22.31
N HIS A 126 24.10 5.99 21.88
CA HIS A 126 24.72 6.95 22.80
C HIS A 126 23.66 7.75 23.57
N THR A 127 22.68 8.32 22.87
CA THR A 127 21.64 9.15 23.48
C THR A 127 20.78 8.35 24.48
N LEU A 128 20.35 7.14 24.12
CA LEU A 128 19.57 6.28 25.02
C LEU A 128 20.39 5.84 26.25
N SER A 129 21.70 5.66 26.12
CA SER A 129 22.58 5.32 27.25
C SER A 129 22.74 6.47 28.25
N THR A 130 22.56 7.71 27.80
CA THR A 130 22.63 8.92 28.65
C THR A 130 21.30 9.29 29.29
N LEU A 131 20.19 8.68 28.87
CA LEU A 131 18.90 8.91 29.48
C LEU A 131 18.79 8.08 30.76
N CYS A 132 18.66 8.76 31.90
CA CYS A 132 18.26 8.13 33.15
C CYS A 132 16.83 7.59 33.00
N THR A 133 16.69 6.31 32.65
CA THR A 133 15.40 5.62 32.67
C THR A 133 14.81 5.73 34.07
N ILE A 134 13.55 6.17 34.18
CA ILE A 134 12.84 6.27 35.46
C ILE A 134 12.98 4.92 36.20
N PRO A 135 13.41 4.91 37.48
CA PRO A 135 13.49 3.66 38.23
C PRO A 135 12.10 3.03 38.26
N ARG A 136 12.04 1.77 37.83
CA ARG A 136 10.85 0.91 37.79
C ARG A 136 10.08 1.07 39.10
N ALA A 137 8.86 1.58 39.05
CA ALA A 137 8.02 1.77 40.22
C ALA A 137 7.97 0.46 41.03
N LYS A 138 8.39 0.54 42.29
CA LYS A 138 8.39 -0.59 43.23
C LYS A 138 6.95 -1.07 43.36
N ARG A 139 6.69 -2.35 43.11
CA ARG A 139 5.39 -3.01 43.26
C ARG A 139 4.95 -2.91 44.74
N TRP A 140 3.91 -2.13 45.02
CA TRP A 140 3.28 -2.11 46.34
C TRP A 140 2.39 -3.35 46.48
N ASN A 141 2.67 -4.19 47.47
CA ASN A 141 1.78 -5.26 47.89
C ASN A 141 0.72 -4.62 48.81
N PHE A 142 -0.55 -4.68 48.39
CA PHE A 142 -1.69 -4.42 49.27
C PHE A 142 -2.01 -5.72 50.02
N SER A 143 -2.00 -5.65 51.36
CA SER A 143 -2.57 -6.66 52.26
C SER A 143 -4.08 -6.52 52.35
#